data_AF-A0A7S3U6Y3-F1
#
_entry.id   AF-A0A7S3U6Y3-F1
#
_cell.length_a   1.000
_cell.length_b   1.000
_cell.length_c   1.000
_cell.angle_alpha   90.00
_cell.angle_beta   90.00
_cell.angle_gamma   90.00
#
_symmetry.space_group_name_H-M   'P 1'
#
loop_
_entity.id
_entity.type
_entity.pdbx_description
1 polymer ?
#
loop_
_entity_poly.entity_id
_entity_poly.type
_entity_poly.pdbx_seq_one_letter_code
_entity_poly.pdbx_strand_id
1 'polypeptide(L)'
;EGTRALGEEPMREYITALQEGRGETARRYTSRYIGSMVGDVHRTLQYGGIFAYPADAKNPDGKLRLLYEAAPMAFLMEQAGGLALTGKTRVMDLIPQSVHQRVPVVLGSREDVLECRKFYDASGDPELRARCYSRLQPGQSLDNSLNNRHDSVALDTDGDGKVDTIAPFEQ
;
A
#
# COMPACT_ATOMS: atom_id res chain seq x y z
N GLU A 1 -9.01 5.47 -19.32
CA GLU A 1 -9.58 6.81 -19.00
C GLU A 1 -10.63 6.83 -17.88
N GLY A 2 -11.20 5.69 -17.41
CA GLY A 2 -12.39 5.70 -16.54
C GLY A 2 -12.24 5.84 -15.00
N THR A 3 -11.03 5.76 -14.41
CA THR A 3 -10.88 5.71 -12.92
C THR A 3 -10.41 7.04 -12.30
N ARG A 4 -9.88 7.97 -13.10
CA ARG A 4 -9.24 9.20 -12.59
C ARG A 4 -10.21 10.19 -11.93
N ALA A 5 -11.44 10.28 -12.41
CA ALA A 5 -12.41 11.27 -11.91
C ALA A 5 -13.03 10.89 -10.56
N LEU A 6 -12.93 9.62 -10.15
CA LEU A 6 -13.65 9.07 -9.01
C LEU A 6 -12.79 8.90 -7.75
N GLY A 7 -11.46 8.85 -7.91
CA GLY A 7 -10.53 8.64 -6.79
C GLY A 7 -10.29 9.89 -5.93
N GLU A 8 -9.78 9.66 -4.72
CA GLU A 8 -9.39 10.71 -3.77
C GLU A 8 -8.41 11.73 -4.37
N GLU A 9 -8.53 12.98 -3.95
CA GLU A 9 -7.74 14.10 -4.48
C GLU A 9 -6.21 13.88 -4.39
N PRO A 10 -5.64 13.40 -3.26
CA PRO A 10 -4.19 13.18 -3.16
C PRO A 10 -3.65 12.16 -4.17
N MET A 11 -4.43 11.11 -4.43
CA MET A 11 -4.08 10.10 -5.43
C MET A 11 -4.13 10.69 -6.84
N ARG A 12 -5.10 11.56 -7.14
CA ARG A 12 -5.21 12.22 -8.44
C ARG A 12 -4.03 13.16 -8.69
N GLU A 13 -3.64 13.93 -7.68
CA GLU A 13 -2.46 14.80 -7.74
C GLU A 13 -1.18 13.99 -7.97
N TYR A 14 -1.00 12.90 -7.22
CA TYR A 14 0.15 12.01 -7.38
C TYR A 14 0.23 11.40 -8.79
N ILE A 15 -0.87 10.85 -9.30
CA ILE A 15 -0.91 10.30 -10.67
C ILE A 15 -0.58 11.39 -11.71
N THR A 16 -1.01 12.63 -11.48
CA THR A 16 -0.73 13.75 -12.38
C THR A 16 0.75 14.14 -12.34
N ALA A 17 1.35 14.17 -11.14
CA ALA A 17 2.79 14.38 -10.98
C ALA A 17 3.61 13.31 -11.72
N LEU A 18 3.26 12.02 -11.59
CA LEU A 18 3.94 10.93 -12.29
C LEU A 18 3.86 11.03 -13.81
N GLN A 19 2.73 11.48 -14.36
CA GLN A 19 2.56 11.63 -15.82
C GLN A 19 3.32 12.81 -16.40
N GLU A 20 3.41 13.90 -15.63
CA GLU A 20 4.15 15.09 -16.03
C GLU A 20 5.66 14.92 -15.82
N GLY A 21 6.08 13.89 -15.07
CA GLY A 21 7.47 13.64 -14.71
C GLY A 21 7.93 14.54 -13.56
N ARG A 22 7.00 15.00 -12.73
CA ARG A 22 7.25 15.80 -11.52
C ARG A 22 7.39 14.95 -10.26
N GLY A 23 7.37 13.62 -10.40
CA GLY A 23 7.66 12.71 -9.28
C GLY A 23 9.13 12.70 -8.92
N GLU A 24 9.49 12.03 -7.82
CA GLU A 24 10.84 12.03 -7.25
C GLU A 24 11.91 11.47 -8.21
N THR A 25 11.52 10.55 -9.10
CA THR A 25 12.43 10.00 -10.12
C THR A 25 12.64 10.92 -11.31
N ALA A 26 11.90 12.03 -11.41
CA ALA A 26 11.87 12.98 -12.53
C ALA A 26 11.59 12.33 -13.92
N ARG A 27 11.02 11.12 -13.93
CA ARG A 27 10.67 10.37 -15.14
C ARG A 27 9.16 10.34 -15.32
N ARG A 28 8.71 10.32 -16.58
CA ARG A 28 7.30 10.14 -16.90
C ARG A 28 6.93 8.66 -16.79
N TYR A 29 5.91 8.35 -16.00
CA TYR A 29 5.48 6.96 -15.82
C TYR A 29 4.46 6.59 -16.90
N THR A 30 4.58 5.38 -17.43
CA THR A 30 3.57 4.83 -18.33
C THR A 30 2.44 4.20 -17.53
N SER A 31 1.19 4.61 -17.80
CA SER A 31 0.02 3.98 -17.20
C SER A 31 -0.20 2.57 -17.77
N ARG A 32 -0.47 1.59 -16.91
CA ARG A 32 -0.90 0.25 -17.26
C ARG A 32 -1.98 -0.21 -16.27
N TYR A 33 -3.06 -0.78 -16.79
CA TYR A 33 -4.16 -1.30 -16.00
C TYR A 33 -4.77 -2.48 -16.75
N ILE A 34 -4.52 -3.69 -16.25
CA ILE A 34 -5.08 -4.93 -16.81
C ILE A 34 -6.53 -5.10 -16.34
N GLY A 35 -6.85 -4.64 -15.13
CA GLY A 35 -8.17 -4.82 -14.52
C GLY A 35 -8.29 -6.10 -13.70
N SER A 36 -7.17 -6.79 -13.46
CA SER A 36 -7.04 -7.90 -12.53
C SER A 36 -5.97 -7.53 -11.52
N MET A 37 -6.34 -7.50 -10.23
CA MET A 37 -5.40 -7.15 -9.15
C MET A 37 -4.16 -8.04 -9.22
N VAL A 38 -4.32 -9.36 -9.34
CA VAL A 38 -3.20 -10.30 -9.40
C VAL A 38 -2.26 -9.99 -10.57
N GLY A 39 -2.83 -9.76 -11.77
CA GLY A 39 -2.03 -9.47 -12.97
C GLY A 39 -1.28 -8.13 -12.89
N ASP A 40 -1.93 -7.11 -12.31
CA ASP A 40 -1.31 -5.80 -12.13
C ASP A 40 -0.23 -5.83 -11.03
N VAL A 41 -0.48 -6.47 -9.89
CA VAL A 41 0.51 -6.62 -8.80
C VAL A 41 1.70 -7.47 -9.23
N HIS A 42 1.49 -8.56 -9.98
CA HIS A 42 2.57 -9.39 -10.50
C HIS A 42 3.52 -8.60 -11.42
N ARG A 43 2.98 -7.71 -12.25
CA ARG A 43 3.78 -6.80 -13.07
C ARG A 43 4.54 -5.80 -12.20
N THR A 44 3.90 -5.22 -11.19
CA THR A 44 4.55 -4.31 -10.24
C THR A 44 5.72 -4.98 -9.51
N LEU A 45 5.59 -6.26 -9.14
CA LEU A 45 6.68 -7.03 -8.53
C LEU A 45 7.87 -7.23 -9.48
N GLN A 46 7.63 -7.47 -10.78
CA GLN A 46 8.70 -7.74 -11.74
C GLN A 46 9.41 -6.48 -12.25
N TYR A 47 8.65 -5.43 -12.53
CA TYR A 47 9.16 -4.24 -13.22
C TYR A 47 9.25 -3.00 -12.33
N GLY A 48 8.84 -3.12 -11.07
CA GLY A 48 8.68 -1.99 -10.17
C GLY A 48 7.46 -1.13 -10.50
N GLY A 49 7.44 0.07 -9.93
CA GLY A 49 6.31 1.00 -10.01
C GLY A 49 5.32 0.82 -8.86
N ILE A 50 4.10 1.31 -9.09
CA ILE A 50 3.04 1.39 -8.09
C ILE A 50 1.70 0.89 -8.63
N PHE A 51 0.99 0.14 -7.79
CA PHE A 51 -0.41 -0.25 -7.97
C PHE A 51 -1.26 0.54 -6.98
N ALA A 52 -2.35 1.14 -7.47
CA ALA A 52 -3.27 1.92 -6.64
C ALA A 52 -4.73 1.57 -6.94
N TYR A 53 -5.48 1.36 -5.87
CA TYR A 53 -6.93 1.20 -5.84
C TYR A 53 -7.49 2.05 -4.68
N PRO A 54 -7.54 3.39 -4.84
CA PRO A 54 -7.96 4.31 -3.79
C PRO A 54 -9.46 4.15 -3.49
N ALA A 55 -9.93 4.82 -2.44
CA ALA A 55 -11.36 4.99 -2.23
C ALA A 55 -11.97 5.91 -3.31
N ASP A 56 -13.27 5.76 -3.52
CA ASP A 56 -14.04 6.63 -4.42
C ASP A 56 -15.38 7.03 -3.80
N ALA A 57 -16.11 7.96 -4.44
CA ALA A 57 -17.39 8.45 -3.94
C ALA A 57 -18.46 7.34 -3.77
N LYS A 58 -18.36 6.22 -4.49
CA LYS A 58 -19.28 5.08 -4.38
C LYS A 58 -18.82 4.05 -3.35
N ASN A 59 -17.51 3.99 -3.09
CA ASN A 59 -16.84 3.04 -2.22
C ASN A 59 -15.86 3.83 -1.32
N PRO A 60 -16.38 4.55 -0.30
CA PRO A 60 -15.56 5.42 0.56
C PRO A 60 -14.51 4.65 1.38
N ASP A 61 -14.71 3.34 1.56
CA ASP A 61 -13.77 2.41 2.19
C ASP A 61 -12.98 1.57 1.20
N GLY A 62 -12.97 1.95 -0.08
CA GLY A 62 -12.37 1.16 -1.14
C GLY A 62 -13.22 -0.05 -1.53
N LYS A 63 -12.75 -0.77 -2.54
CA LYS A 63 -13.50 -1.87 -3.18
C LYS A 63 -12.93 -3.26 -2.86
N LEU A 64 -11.63 -3.33 -2.60
CA LEU A 64 -10.90 -4.57 -2.31
C LEU A 64 -11.13 -4.98 -0.86
N ARG A 65 -11.16 -6.29 -0.59
CA ARG A 65 -11.36 -6.83 0.76
C ARG A 65 -10.03 -7.04 1.45
N LEU A 66 -10.01 -6.71 2.74
CA LEU A 66 -8.81 -6.77 3.56
C LEU A 66 -8.25 -8.19 3.60
N LEU A 67 -9.05 -9.17 4.05
CA LEU A 67 -8.55 -10.50 4.40
C LEU A 67 -8.05 -11.34 3.21
N TYR A 68 -8.70 -11.25 2.06
CA TYR A 68 -8.47 -12.17 0.94
C TYR A 68 -8.09 -11.48 -0.38
N GLU A 69 -7.88 -10.16 -0.37
CA GLU A 69 -7.33 -9.42 -1.52
C GLU A 69 -6.14 -8.55 -1.07
N ALA A 70 -6.36 -7.61 -0.14
CA ALA A 70 -5.36 -6.63 0.24
C ALA A 70 -4.22 -7.20 1.10
N ALA A 71 -4.55 -7.86 2.22
CA ALA A 71 -3.56 -8.44 3.14
C ALA A 71 -2.63 -9.47 2.46
N PRO A 72 -3.11 -10.46 1.68
CA PRO A 72 -2.19 -11.40 1.04
C PRO A 72 -1.27 -10.71 0.02
N MET A 73 -1.75 -9.75 -0.75
CA MET A 73 -0.93 -9.01 -1.71
C MET A 73 0.04 -8.04 -1.04
N ALA A 74 -0.37 -7.44 0.07
CA ALA A 74 0.48 -6.60 0.90
C ALA A 74 1.63 -7.41 1.50
N PHE A 75 1.35 -8.58 2.05
CA PHE A 75 2.37 -9.47 2.58
C PHE A 75 3.42 -9.83 1.50
N LEU A 76 2.98 -10.27 0.32
CA LEU A 76 3.90 -10.57 -0.79
C LEU A 76 4.75 -9.37 -1.21
N MET A 77 4.13 -8.19 -1.30
CA MET A 77 4.85 -6.96 -1.69
C MET A 77 5.87 -6.53 -0.64
N GLU A 78 5.53 -6.59 0.65
CA GLU A 78 6.45 -6.25 1.74
C GLU A 78 7.60 -7.25 1.85
N GLN A 79 7.34 -8.56 1.65
CA GLN A 79 8.40 -9.59 1.59
C GLN A 79 9.34 -9.39 0.39
N ALA A 80 8.86 -8.78 -0.70
CA ALA A 80 9.70 -8.39 -1.84
C ALA A 80 10.47 -7.08 -1.62
N GLY A 81 10.45 -6.50 -0.41
CA GLY A 81 11.10 -5.23 -0.07
C GLY A 81 10.29 -3.98 -0.42
N GLY A 82 9.10 -4.15 -1.00
CA GLY A 82 8.16 -3.08 -1.30
C GLY A 82 7.41 -2.57 -0.06
N LEU A 83 6.33 -1.83 -0.31
CA LEU A 83 5.45 -1.32 0.74
C LEU A 83 3.99 -1.41 0.30
N ALA A 84 3.09 -1.58 1.27
CA ALA A 84 1.64 -1.59 1.04
C ALA A 84 0.89 -0.76 2.11
N LEU A 85 0.20 0.28 1.67
CA LEU A 85 -0.55 1.22 2.50
C LEU A 85 -2.03 1.28 2.11
N THR A 86 -2.89 1.71 3.03
CA THR A 86 -4.28 2.10 2.77
C THR A 86 -4.43 3.62 2.61
N GLY A 87 -3.38 4.29 2.11
CA GLY A 87 -3.24 5.74 2.07
C GLY A 87 -2.26 6.24 3.14
N LYS A 88 -2.59 6.06 4.42
CA LYS A 88 -1.74 6.50 5.56
C LYS A 88 -1.17 5.37 6.42
N THR A 89 -1.94 4.29 6.61
CA THR A 89 -1.56 3.15 7.47
C THR A 89 -1.07 1.97 6.64
N ARG A 90 -0.13 1.17 7.16
CA ARG A 90 0.25 -0.12 6.56
C ARG A 90 -0.93 -1.09 6.55
N VAL A 91 -1.10 -1.80 5.43
CA VAL A 91 -2.15 -2.81 5.30
C VAL A 91 -1.99 -3.91 6.35
N MET A 92 -0.75 -4.33 6.64
CA MET A 92 -0.44 -5.41 7.58
C MET A 92 -0.61 -5.03 9.05
N ASP A 93 -0.72 -3.74 9.38
CA ASP A 93 -0.98 -3.28 10.76
C ASP A 93 -2.48 -3.13 11.07
N LEU A 94 -3.36 -3.33 10.07
CA LEU A 94 -4.80 -3.25 10.25
C LEU A 94 -5.34 -4.50 10.95
N ILE A 95 -6.07 -4.30 12.04
CA ILE A 95 -6.82 -5.37 12.69
C ILE A 95 -8.20 -5.47 12.03
N PRO A 96 -8.56 -6.60 11.40
CA PRO A 96 -9.84 -6.75 10.73
C PRO A 96 -11.03 -6.63 11.70
N GLN A 97 -12.02 -5.83 11.33
CA GLN A 97 -13.29 -5.65 12.06
C GLN A 97 -14.41 -6.55 11.51
N SER A 98 -14.29 -7.01 10.27
CA SER A 98 -15.27 -7.87 9.59
C SER A 98 -14.61 -8.71 8.50
N VAL A 99 -15.19 -9.89 8.22
CA VAL A 99 -14.68 -10.82 7.20
C VAL A 99 -14.71 -10.23 5.79
N HIS A 100 -15.66 -9.33 5.52
CA HIS A 100 -15.82 -8.65 4.23
C HIS A 100 -15.41 -7.17 4.28
N GLN A 101 -14.62 -6.77 5.29
CA GLN A 101 -14.11 -5.41 5.42
C GLN A 101 -13.38 -5.00 4.13
N ARG A 102 -13.72 -3.82 3.62
CA ARG A 102 -13.07 -3.24 2.46
C ARG A 102 -12.01 -2.23 2.88
N VAL A 103 -10.98 -2.10 2.06
CA VAL A 103 -9.90 -1.13 2.25
C VAL A 103 -9.46 -0.54 0.91
N PRO A 104 -9.07 0.74 0.86
CA PRO A 104 -8.26 1.26 -0.24
C PRO A 104 -6.86 0.66 -0.15
N VAL A 105 -6.19 0.49 -1.29
CA VAL A 105 -4.85 -0.14 -1.34
C VAL A 105 -3.94 0.63 -2.27
N VAL A 106 -2.73 0.92 -1.81
CA VAL A 106 -1.61 1.44 -2.60
C VAL A 106 -0.40 0.57 -2.26
N LEU A 107 0.17 -0.12 -3.24
CA LEU A 107 1.32 -0.99 -3.01
C LEU A 107 2.28 -1.00 -4.19
N GLY A 108 3.55 -1.31 -3.93
CA GLY A 108 4.58 -1.32 -4.96
C GLY A 108 5.98 -1.05 -4.40
N SER A 109 6.81 -0.44 -5.24
CA SER A 109 8.17 -0.02 -4.88
C SER A 109 8.12 0.93 -3.68
N ARG A 110 9.02 0.73 -2.72
CA ARG A 110 8.98 1.42 -1.43
C ARG A 110 9.01 2.94 -1.61
N GLU A 111 9.87 3.43 -2.50
CA GLU A 111 10.07 4.85 -2.79
C GLU A 111 8.81 5.46 -3.41
N ASP A 112 8.21 4.81 -4.41
CA ASP A 112 6.98 5.28 -5.06
C ASP A 112 5.80 5.35 -4.07
N VAL A 113 5.66 4.34 -3.20
CA VAL A 113 4.58 4.31 -2.21
C VAL A 113 4.79 5.37 -1.12
N LEU A 114 6.03 5.60 -0.69
CA LEU A 114 6.38 6.68 0.24
C LEU A 114 6.14 8.06 -0.36
N GLU A 115 6.49 8.25 -1.63
CA GLU A 115 6.18 9.47 -2.36
C GLU A 115 4.67 9.70 -2.43
N CYS A 116 3.90 8.67 -2.79
CA CYS A 116 2.44 8.73 -2.78
C CYS A 116 1.88 9.14 -1.42
N ARG A 117 2.44 8.60 -0.32
CA ARG A 117 2.05 8.96 1.05
C ARG A 117 2.25 10.45 1.33
N LYS A 118 3.29 11.10 0.80
CA LYS A 118 3.51 12.56 0.99
C LYS A 118 2.34 13.40 0.50
N PHE A 119 1.68 13.00 -0.59
CA PHE A 119 0.46 13.67 -1.07
C PHE A 119 -0.70 13.47 -0.09
N TYR A 120 -0.86 12.27 0.47
CA TYR A 120 -1.86 12.01 1.50
C TYR A 120 -1.61 12.80 2.79
N ASP A 121 -0.35 12.99 3.18
CA ASP A 121 0.04 13.74 4.38
C ASP A 121 -0.08 15.26 4.18
N ALA A 122 0.20 15.76 2.97
CA ALA A 122 -0.03 17.15 2.59
C ALA A 122 -1.53 17.50 2.46
N SER A 123 -2.39 16.50 2.28
CA SER A 123 -3.84 16.71 2.20
C SER A 123 -4.41 17.20 3.53
N GLY A 124 -4.97 18.41 3.50
CA GLY A 124 -5.68 19.01 4.63
C GLY A 124 -7.13 18.56 4.79
N ASP A 125 -7.60 17.57 4.00
CA ASP A 125 -9.00 17.12 4.01
C ASP A 125 -9.35 16.42 5.35
N PRO A 126 -10.23 17.02 6.17
CA PRO A 126 -10.65 16.43 7.44
C PRO A 126 -11.43 15.13 7.26
N GLU A 127 -12.20 14.99 6.17
CA GLU A 127 -12.99 13.79 5.90
C GLU A 127 -12.09 12.61 5.54
N LEU A 128 -11.09 12.83 4.69
CA LEU A 128 -10.06 11.82 4.40
C LEU A 128 -9.38 11.34 5.68
N ARG A 129 -8.99 12.27 6.55
CA ARG A 129 -8.36 11.93 7.82
C ARG A 129 -9.31 11.12 8.71
N ALA A 130 -10.57 11.52 8.82
CA ALA A 130 -11.59 10.79 9.58
C ALA A 130 -11.82 9.37 9.03
N ARG A 131 -11.88 9.20 7.71
CA ARG A 131 -11.98 7.88 7.05
C ARG A 131 -10.75 7.00 7.32
N CYS A 132 -9.56 7.58 7.39
CA CYS A 132 -8.38 6.81 7.76
C CYS A 132 -8.45 6.33 9.21
N TYR A 133 -8.91 7.17 10.14
CA TYR A 133 -9.10 6.80 11.54
C TYR A 133 -10.20 5.78 11.77
N SER A 134 -11.30 5.79 11.00
CA SER A 134 -12.40 4.84 11.20
C SER A 134 -11.98 3.37 10.97
N ARG A 135 -10.88 3.15 10.24
CA ARG A 135 -10.31 1.83 9.96
C ARG A 135 -9.42 1.31 11.09
N LEU A 136 -9.02 2.19 12.00
CA LEU A 136 -8.13 1.89 13.11
C LEU A 136 -8.92 1.51 14.36
N GLN A 137 -8.31 0.70 15.21
CA GLN A 137 -8.82 0.49 16.55
C GLN A 137 -8.54 1.71 17.44
N PRO A 138 -9.34 1.95 18.50
CA PRO A 138 -9.05 2.98 19.48
C PRO A 138 -7.62 2.85 20.03
N GLY A 139 -6.82 3.91 19.90
CA GLY A 139 -5.42 3.93 20.35
C GLY A 139 -4.37 3.59 19.29
N GLN A 140 -4.76 3.16 18.08
CA GLN A 140 -3.83 3.03 16.95
C GLN A 140 -3.57 4.40 16.29
N SER A 141 -2.32 4.66 15.90
CA SER A 141 -1.91 5.87 15.19
C SER A 141 -1.96 5.68 13.67
N LEU A 142 -2.17 6.78 12.93
CA LEU A 142 -1.98 6.81 11.48
C LEU A 142 -0.49 6.71 11.09
N ASP A 143 0.39 7.17 11.99
CA ASP A 143 1.84 7.23 11.78
C ASP A 143 2.56 6.08 12.47
N ASN A 144 2.08 4.84 12.28
CA ASN A 144 2.82 3.68 12.74
C ASN A 144 4.13 3.60 11.93
N SER A 145 5.22 3.96 12.60
CA SER A 145 6.59 4.02 12.11
C SER A 145 6.89 3.00 11.00
N LEU A 146 6.94 3.48 9.75
CA LEU A 146 7.42 2.74 8.59
C LEU A 146 8.90 2.30 8.71
N ASN A 147 9.59 2.79 9.75
CA ASN A 147 11.03 2.69 9.92
C ASN A 147 11.48 1.75 11.05
N ASN A 148 10.58 1.05 11.76
CA ASN A 148 11.00 0.37 13.01
C ASN A 148 10.55 -1.09 13.19
N ARG A 149 10.44 -1.87 12.10
CA ARG A 149 10.54 -3.32 12.20
C ARG A 149 11.53 -3.85 11.15
N HIS A 150 12.64 -4.38 11.64
CA HIS A 150 13.43 -5.35 10.89
C HIS A 150 12.56 -6.60 10.75
N ASP A 151 11.79 -6.70 9.67
CA ASP A 151 10.99 -7.88 9.36
C ASP A 151 11.93 -8.97 8.79
N SER A 152 12.88 -9.45 9.61
CA SER A 152 13.44 -10.78 9.40
C SER A 152 12.33 -11.76 9.79
N VAL A 153 11.58 -12.23 8.79
CA VAL A 153 10.73 -13.40 8.99
C VAL A 153 11.68 -14.57 9.19
N ALA A 154 11.97 -14.90 10.44
CA ALA A 154 12.59 -16.16 10.78
C ALA A 154 11.55 -17.25 10.49
N LEU A 155 11.75 -17.98 9.41
CA LEU A 155 11.04 -19.24 9.17
C LEU A 155 11.72 -20.27 10.06
N ASP A 156 11.02 -20.73 11.10
CA ASP A 156 11.37 -21.97 11.78
C ASP A 156 11.08 -23.11 10.78
N THR A 157 12.13 -23.59 10.10
CA THR A 157 12.04 -24.66 9.10
C THR A 157 11.90 -26.04 9.74
N ASP A 158 12.16 -26.14 11.05
CA ASP A 158 12.43 -27.41 11.70
C ASP A 158 11.34 -27.78 12.72
N GLY A 159 10.50 -26.81 13.13
CA GLY A 159 9.32 -27.04 13.98
C GLY A 159 9.65 -27.21 15.47
N ASP A 160 10.88 -26.91 15.85
CA ASP A 160 11.41 -27.10 17.21
C ASP A 160 11.23 -25.86 18.10
N GLY A 161 10.66 -24.76 17.56
CA GLY A 161 10.42 -23.51 18.28
C GLY A 161 11.68 -22.66 18.47
N LYS A 162 12.73 -22.91 17.70
CA LYS A 162 14.00 -22.16 17.74
C LYS A 162 14.17 -21.38 16.45
N VAL A 163 14.21 -20.05 16.58
CA VAL A 163 14.39 -19.13 15.45
C VAL A 163 15.88 -19.01 15.09
N ASP A 164 16.26 -19.57 13.95
CA ASP A 164 17.60 -19.39 13.40
C ASP A 164 17.67 -18.09 12.59
N THR A 165 18.67 -17.26 12.89
CA THR A 165 18.88 -15.98 12.20
C THR A 165 19.55 -16.26 10.86
N ILE A 166 18.90 -15.89 9.75
CA ILE A 166 19.50 -15.99 8.42
C ILE A 166 20.69 -15.03 8.34
N ALA A 167 21.89 -15.58 8.20
CA ALA A 167 23.10 -14.78 8.01
C ALA A 167 23.01 -13.97 6.70
N PRO A 168 23.53 -12.73 6.64
CA PRO A 168 23.54 -11.94 5.42
C PRO A 168 24.30 -12.68 4.31
N PHE A 169 23.73 -12.70 3.11
CA PHE A 169 24.41 -13.19 1.91
C PHE A 169 25.48 -12.16 1.51
N GLU A 170 26.74 -12.40 1.89
CA GLU A 170 27.88 -11.63 1.41
C GLU A 170 28.19 -11.98 -0.06
N GLN A 171 28.34 -10.95 -0.91
CA GLN A 171 29.05 -11.04 -2.18
C GLN A 171 30.48 -10.53 -2.00
#